data_AF-A0A367ZVB1-F1
#
_entry.id   AF-A0A367ZVB1-F1
#
_cell.length_a   1.000
_cell.length_b   1.000
_cell.length_c   1.000
_cell.angle_alpha   90.00
_cell.angle_beta   90.00
_cell.angle_gamma   90.00
#
_symmetry.space_group_name_H-M   'P 1'
#
loop_
_entity.id
_entity.type
_entity.pdbx_description
1 polymer ?
#
loop_
_entity_poly.entity_id
_entity_poly.type
_entity_poly.pdbx_seq_one_letter_code
_entity_poly.pdbx_strand_id
1 'polypeptide(L)'
;MNVGNMLATQGPILKLSDVVGKIDGDGAVKIVRYGVVSDCEEDITEEIASCYVEEHYDEIDEESLVAPFIEHSDAYEDHLDALEAEALEDSIYGSYEDQNRLRLSDVL
;
A
#
# COMPACT_ATOMS: atom_id res chain seq x y z
N MET A 1 -5.00 6.81 31.23
CA MET A 1 -4.78 7.12 29.81
C MET A 1 -3.39 6.62 29.48
N ASN A 2 -3.31 5.54 28.70
CA ASN A 2 -2.06 4.86 28.40
C ASN A 2 -1.42 5.56 27.20
N VAL A 3 -0.36 6.34 27.45
CA VAL A 3 0.40 7.01 26.39
C VAL A 3 1.30 5.92 25.81
N GLY A 4 0.85 5.29 24.73
CA GLY A 4 1.63 4.30 24.00
C GLY A 4 2.90 4.97 23.47
N ASN A 5 4.02 4.68 24.13
CA ASN A 5 5.36 5.00 23.66
C ASN A 5 5.54 4.40 22.26
N MET A 6 5.40 5.19 21.20
CA MET A 6 5.97 4.85 19.89
C MET A 6 7.49 5.02 20.02
N LEU A 7 8.16 3.97 20.49
CA LEU A 7 9.61 3.89 20.46
C LEU A 7 10.01 3.83 18.98
N ALA A 8 10.53 4.93 18.44
CA ALA A 8 11.27 4.89 17.19
C ALA A 8 12.38 3.86 17.35
N THR A 9 12.23 2.69 16.71
CA THR A 9 13.22 1.63 16.72
C THR A 9 14.46 2.14 15.97
N GLN A 10 15.45 2.58 16.74
CA GLN A 10 16.80 2.81 16.23
C GLN A 10 17.40 1.47 15.81
N GLY A 11 17.58 1.29 14.51
CA GLY A 11 18.16 0.12 13.87
C GLY A 11 18.37 0.41 12.39
N PRO A 12 19.22 -0.36 11.68
CA PRO A 12 19.32 -0.25 10.24
C PRO A 12 17.94 -0.45 9.61
N ILE A 13 17.59 0.35 8.61
CA ILE A 13 16.46 0.07 7.73
C ILE A 13 16.87 -1.16 6.93
N LEU A 14 16.28 -2.32 7.25
CA LEU A 14 16.61 -3.58 6.58
C LEU A 14 15.62 -3.88 5.44
N LYS A 15 14.42 -3.31 5.52
CA LYS A 15 13.38 -3.41 4.49
C LYS A 15 12.76 -2.05 4.21
N LEU A 16 12.25 -1.87 2.98
CA LEU A 16 11.53 -0.66 2.58
C LEU A 16 10.26 -0.44 3.41
N SER A 17 9.58 -1.51 3.83
CA SER A 17 8.43 -1.43 4.74
C SER A 17 8.75 -0.87 6.13
N ASP A 18 9.99 -1.01 6.62
CA ASP A 18 10.40 -0.39 7.89
C ASP A 18 10.40 1.16 7.80
N VAL A 19 10.39 1.71 6.58
CA VAL A 19 10.33 3.14 6.30
C VAL A 19 8.89 3.62 6.17
N VAL A 20 8.01 2.80 5.59
CA VAL A 20 6.57 3.08 5.44
C VAL A 20 5.96 3.52 6.77
N GLY A 21 6.13 2.72 7.83
CA GLY A 21 5.60 3.04 9.16
C GLY A 21 6.29 4.21 9.89
N LYS A 22 7.33 4.83 9.29
CA LYS A 22 8.09 5.95 9.86
C LYS A 22 7.82 7.29 9.18
N ILE A 23 7.12 7.30 8.05
CA ILE A 23 6.78 8.53 7.35
C ILE A 23 5.48 9.07 7.95
N ASP A 24 5.60 10.17 8.70
CA ASP A 24 4.44 10.91 9.22
C ASP A 24 3.92 11.83 8.09
N GLY A 25 2.67 11.62 7.70
CA GLY A 25 2.19 11.70 6.31
C GLY A 25 2.02 13.06 5.64
N ASP A 26 2.28 14.20 6.28
CA ASP A 26 1.72 15.47 5.78
C ASP A 26 2.59 16.28 4.79
N GLY A 27 3.66 15.71 4.22
CA GLY A 27 4.43 16.49 3.23
C GLY A 27 5.64 15.84 2.59
N ALA A 28 5.83 14.54 2.74
CA ALA A 28 6.86 13.83 1.99
C ALA A 28 6.45 13.77 0.50
N VAL A 29 7.27 14.35 -0.37
CA VAL A 29 7.07 14.34 -1.84
C VAL A 29 8.05 13.39 -2.53
N LYS A 30 9.21 13.15 -1.90
CA LYS A 30 10.28 12.34 -2.48
C LYS A 30 11.07 11.62 -1.40
N ILE A 31 11.39 10.36 -1.64
CA ILE A 31 12.17 9.52 -0.73
C ILE A 31 13.41 9.03 -1.45
N VAL A 32 14.55 9.22 -0.80
CA VAL A 32 15.85 8.99 -1.40
C VAL A 32 16.72 8.17 -0.46
N ARG A 33 17.35 7.14 -1.00
CA ARG A 33 18.39 6.36 -0.30
C ARG A 33 19.75 6.95 -0.63
N TYR A 34 20.43 7.45 0.41
CA TYR A 34 21.78 7.98 0.28
C TYR A 34 22.84 6.97 0.73
N GLY A 35 23.71 6.57 -0.21
CA GLY A 35 24.86 5.73 0.08
C GLY A 35 26.03 6.55 0.62
N VAL A 36 26.24 6.55 1.94
CA VAL A 36 27.30 7.36 2.60
C VAL A 36 28.72 7.04 2.09
N VAL A 37 28.97 5.79 1.70
CA VAL A 37 30.29 5.34 1.23
C VAL A 37 30.46 5.54 -0.28
N SER A 38 29.39 5.31 -1.04
CA SER A 38 29.38 5.42 -2.50
C SER A 38 29.09 6.84 -3.00
N ASP A 39 28.69 7.75 -2.12
CA ASP A 39 28.24 9.11 -2.43
C ASP A 39 27.18 9.11 -3.55
N CYS A 40 26.29 8.12 -3.51
CA CYS A 40 25.26 7.93 -4.53
C CYS A 40 23.87 8.19 -3.95
N GLU A 41 23.05 8.83 -4.76
CA GLU A 41 21.66 9.15 -4.47
C GLU A 41 20.78 8.24 -5.33
N GLU A 42 19.97 7.41 -4.68
CA GLU A 42 18.99 6.53 -5.33
C GLU A 42 17.58 7.00 -4.97
N ASP A 43 16.76 7.28 -5.97
CA ASP A 43 15.35 7.61 -5.78
C ASP A 43 14.58 6.32 -5.56
N ILE A 44 13.98 6.20 -4.38
CA ILE A 44 13.23 5.00 -3.94
C ILE A 44 11.77 5.33 -3.68
N THR A 45 11.29 6.48 -4.17
CA THR A 45 9.94 6.97 -3.88
C THR A 45 8.87 5.98 -4.31
N GLU A 46 8.96 5.49 -5.56
CA GLU A 46 8.03 4.51 -6.12
C GLU A 46 8.10 3.17 -5.41
N GLU A 47 9.31 2.71 -5.07
CA GLU A 47 9.50 1.43 -4.38
C GLU A 47 8.87 1.46 -2.96
N ILE A 48 8.93 2.61 -2.29
CA ILE A 48 8.25 2.79 -1.00
C ILE A 48 6.74 2.87 -1.19
N ALA A 49 6.26 3.57 -2.21
CA ALA A 49 4.82 3.69 -2.49
C ALA A 49 4.21 2.31 -2.83
N SER A 50 4.90 1.52 -3.66
CA SER A 50 4.55 0.13 -3.95
C SER A 50 4.49 -0.73 -2.69
N CYS A 51 5.52 -0.68 -1.82
CA CYS A 51 5.47 -1.38 -0.53
C CYS A 51 4.30 -0.92 0.36
N TYR A 52 3.97 0.38 0.36
CA TYR A 52 2.84 0.91 1.12
C TYR A 52 1.51 0.33 0.63
N VAL A 53 1.29 0.35 -0.68
CA VAL A 53 0.09 -0.19 -1.32
C VAL A 53 -0.04 -1.68 -1.06
N GLU A 54 1.04 -2.45 -1.19
CA GLU A 54 1.03 -3.90 -0.89
C GLU A 54 0.71 -4.21 0.59
N GLU A 55 1.22 -3.43 1.54
CA GLU A 55 0.97 -3.64 2.97
C GLU A 55 -0.45 -3.26 3.40
N HIS A 56 -1.10 -2.36 2.66
CA HIS A 56 -2.42 -1.82 2.96
C HIS A 56 -3.44 -2.09 1.84
N TYR A 57 -3.22 -3.11 1.02
CA TYR A 57 -4.00 -3.39 -0.20
C TYR A 57 -5.51 -3.44 0.07
N ASP A 58 -5.92 -4.11 1.15
CA ASP A 58 -7.33 -4.26 1.53
C ASP A 58 -7.91 -3.04 2.27
N GLU A 59 -7.07 -2.08 2.67
CA GLU A 59 -7.43 -0.90 3.48
C GLU A 59 -7.46 0.39 2.66
N ILE A 60 -6.89 0.37 1.45
CA ILE A 60 -6.77 1.54 0.58
C ILE A 60 -7.86 1.51 -0.48
N ASP A 61 -8.61 2.60 -0.57
CA ASP A 61 -9.56 2.89 -1.64
C ASP A 61 -9.36 4.32 -2.19
N GLU A 62 -10.24 4.75 -3.11
CA GLU A 62 -10.24 6.09 -3.71
C GLU A 62 -10.46 7.23 -2.71
N GLU A 63 -11.07 6.97 -1.55
CA GLU A 63 -11.34 7.96 -0.50
C GLU A 63 -10.24 7.99 0.58
N SER A 64 -9.29 7.05 0.53
CA SER A 64 -8.20 6.95 1.50
C SER A 64 -7.25 8.15 1.44
N LEU A 65 -7.06 8.81 2.59
CA LEU A 65 -6.10 9.89 2.76
C LEU A 65 -4.68 9.31 2.86
N VAL A 66 -3.98 9.25 1.74
CA VAL A 66 -2.58 8.83 1.66
C VAL A 66 -1.63 10.03 1.52
N ALA A 67 -0.34 9.82 1.77
CA ALA A 67 0.66 10.87 1.60
C ALA A 67 0.82 11.25 0.11
N PRO A 68 1.22 12.48 -0.25
CA PRO A 68 1.30 12.93 -1.64
C PRO A 68 2.21 12.09 -2.54
N PHE A 69 3.31 11.52 -1.99
CA PHE A 69 4.20 10.66 -2.76
C PHE A 69 3.57 9.29 -3.08
N ILE A 70 2.54 8.88 -2.33
CA ILE A 70 1.75 7.67 -2.58
C ILE A 70 0.64 8.01 -3.57
N GLU A 71 -0.10 9.10 -3.32
CA GLU A 71 -1.19 9.57 -4.20
C GLU A 71 -0.75 9.77 -5.65
N HIS A 72 0.49 10.19 -5.86
CA HIS A 72 1.08 10.43 -7.18
C HIS A 72 2.01 9.31 -7.66
N SER A 73 1.97 8.13 -7.03
CA SER A 73 2.76 6.96 -7.45
C SER A 73 2.03 6.13 -8.48
N ASP A 74 2.79 5.50 -9.37
CA ASP A 74 2.24 4.59 -10.37
C ASP A 74 1.57 3.39 -9.66
N ALA A 75 2.16 2.91 -8.55
CA ALA A 75 1.63 1.81 -7.77
C ALA A 75 0.25 2.08 -7.14
N TYR A 76 -0.03 3.33 -6.75
CA TYR A 76 -1.34 3.70 -6.22
C TYR A 76 -2.38 3.81 -7.33
N GLU A 77 -2.02 4.38 -8.48
CA GLU A 77 -2.89 4.45 -9.66
C GLU A 77 -3.25 3.04 -10.15
N ASP A 78 -2.27 2.15 -10.29
CA ASP A 78 -2.47 0.75 -10.67
C ASP A 78 -3.39 -0.01 -9.70
N HIS A 79 -3.33 0.32 -8.40
CA HIS A 79 -4.20 -0.27 -7.37
C HIS A 79 -5.64 0.18 -7.50
N LEU A 80 -5.88 1.48 -7.72
CA LEU A 80 -7.23 2.00 -7.95
C LEU A 80 -7.85 1.42 -9.23
N ASP A 81 -7.07 1.32 -10.30
CA ASP A 81 -7.50 0.67 -11.55
C ASP A 81 -7.87 -0.81 -11.32
N ALA A 82 -7.12 -1.52 -10.48
CA ALA A 82 -7.43 -2.91 -10.13
C ALA A 82 -8.74 -3.02 -9.33
N LEU A 83 -8.98 -2.10 -8.38
CA LEU A 83 -10.23 -2.04 -7.62
C LEU A 83 -11.44 -1.73 -8.52
N GLU A 84 -11.30 -0.78 -9.46
CA GLU A 84 -12.39 -0.47 -10.41
C GLU A 84 -12.67 -1.67 -11.32
N ALA A 85 -11.62 -2.36 -11.80
CA ALA A 85 -11.76 -3.57 -12.61
C ALA A 85 -12.47 -4.70 -11.85
N GLU A 86 -12.12 -4.92 -10.57
CA GLU A 86 -12.77 -5.90 -9.71
C GLU A 86 -14.25 -5.53 -9.47
N ALA A 87 -14.54 -4.27 -9.17
CA ALA A 87 -15.92 -3.79 -8.97
C ALA A 87 -16.78 -3.98 -10.23
N LEU A 88 -16.20 -3.75 -11.42
CA LEU A 88 -16.87 -3.99 -12.69
C LEU A 88 -17.13 -5.49 -12.91
N GLU A 89 -16.14 -6.35 -12.65
CA GLU A 89 -16.27 -7.81 -12.77
C GLU A 89 -17.37 -8.33 -11.84
N ASP A 90 -17.36 -7.89 -10.58
CA ASP A 90 -18.37 -8.20 -9.57
C ASP A 90 -19.76 -7.72 -9.99
N SER A 91 -19.88 -6.55 -10.64
CA SER A 91 -21.15 -6.07 -11.16
C SER A 91 -21.68 -6.93 -12.33
N ILE A 92 -20.81 -7.53 -13.13
CA ILE A 92 -21.20 -8.34 -14.30
C ILE A 92 -21.53 -9.78 -13.90
N TYR A 93 -20.72 -10.36 -13.03
CA TYR A 93 -20.75 -11.79 -12.71
C TYR A 93 -21.26 -12.10 -11.30
N GLY A 94 -21.45 -11.09 -10.45
CA GLY A 94 -21.62 -11.25 -8.99
C GLY A 94 -20.27 -11.39 -8.31
N SER A 95 -20.20 -11.18 -6.99
CA SER A 95 -18.93 -11.29 -6.27
C SER A 95 -18.31 -12.67 -6.39
N TYR A 96 -16.99 -12.78 -6.23
CA TYR A 96 -16.32 -14.08 -6.19
C TYR A 96 -16.98 -15.06 -5.20
N GLU A 97 -17.41 -14.56 -4.05
CA GLU A 97 -18.17 -15.35 -3.07
C GLU A 97 -19.53 -15.81 -3.59
N ASP A 98 -20.27 -14.94 -4.28
CA ASP A 98 -21.55 -15.28 -4.89
C ASP A 98 -21.40 -16.29 -6.04
N GLN A 99 -20.34 -16.17 -6.82
CA GLN A 99 -20.01 -17.09 -7.91
C GLN A 99 -19.64 -18.49 -7.41
N ASN A 100 -18.87 -18.56 -6.32
CA ASN A 100 -18.36 -19.82 -5.75
C ASN A 100 -19.22 -20.37 -4.59
N ARG A 101 -20.38 -19.76 -4.32
CA ARG A 101 -21.29 -20.25 -3.29
C ARG A 101 -21.88 -21.60 -3.70
N LEU A 102 -21.40 -22.66 -3.03
CA LEU A 102 -21.96 -24.01 -3.15
C LEU A 102 -23.48 -24.00 -2.98
N ARG A 103 -24.18 -24.45 -4.01
CA ARG A 103 -25.61 -24.69 -3.97
C ARG A 103 -25.85 -26.07 -3.35
N LEU A 104 -27.04 -26.25 -2.77
CA LEU A 104 -27.46 -27.54 -2.22
C LEU A 104 -27.43 -28.66 -3.29
N SER A 105 -27.54 -28.31 -4.56
CA SER A 105 -27.42 -29.19 -5.73
C SER A 105 -25.99 -29.65 -6.05
N ASP A 106 -24.97 -28.97 -5.55
CA ASP A 106 -23.56 -29.32 -5.82
C ASP A 106 -23.03 -30.40 -4.85
N VAL A 107 -23.79 -30.66 -3.78
CA VAL A 107 -23.43 -31.57 -2.67
C VAL A 107 -24.31 -32.83 -2.63
N LEU A 108 -25.39 -32.87 -3.41
CA LEU A 108 -26.34 -33.99 -3.52
C LEU A 108 -26.11 -34.80 -4.79
#